data_AF-A0A4Q3BL09-F1
#
_entry.id   AF-A0A4Q3BL09-F1
#
_cell.length_a   1.000
_cell.length_b   1.000
_cell.length_c   1.000
_cell.angle_alpha   90.00
_cell.angle_beta   90.00
_cell.angle_gamma   90.00
#
_symmetry.space_group_name_H-M   'P 1'
#
loop_
_entity.id
_entity.type
_entity.pdbx_description
1 polymer ?
#
loop_
_entity_poly.entity_id
_entity_poly.type
_entity_poly.pdbx_seq_one_letter_code
_entity_poly.pdbx_strand_id
1 'polypeptide(L)' 'MKLLFSLPGGGEWLFIAGLILLIPLIALIDILKSDFKDSTNKLVWVLVVIMLPLLGPVLYYFLGRSQKRSSLY' A
#
# COMPACT_ATOMS: atom_id res chain seq x y z
N MET A 1 -11.52 12.51 27.02
CA MET A 1 -10.50 11.66 26.37
C MET A 1 -10.51 10.21 26.87
N LYS A 2 -10.55 9.93 28.19
CA LYS A 2 -10.64 8.55 28.74
C LYS A 2 -11.92 7.78 28.33
N LEU A 3 -13.05 8.47 28.15
CA LEU A 3 -14.31 7.86 27.70
C LEU A 3 -14.27 7.33 26.25
N LEU A 4 -13.40 7.87 25.39
CA LEU A 4 -13.30 7.44 23.98
C LEU A 4 -12.57 6.11 23.83
N PHE A 5 -11.59 5.84 24.69
CA PHE A 5 -10.82 4.59 24.73
C PHE A 5 -11.45 3.50 25.60
N SER A 6 -12.52 3.83 26.33
CA SER A 6 -13.21 2.92 27.27
C SER A 6 -14.49 2.30 26.69
N LEU A 7 -14.90 2.71 25.48
CA LEU A 7 -16.00 2.09 24.75
C LEU A 7 -15.45 0.93 23.89
N PRO A 8 -16.10 -0.24 23.87
CA PRO A 8 -15.81 -1.26 22.86
C PRO A 8 -15.97 -0.63 21.47
N GLY A 9 -14.96 -0.78 20.61
CA GLY A 9 -14.87 -0.15 19.29
C GLY A 9 -13.92 1.05 19.20
N GLY A 10 -13.73 1.86 20.25
CA GLY A 10 -12.98 3.12 20.12
C GLY A 10 -11.53 2.96 19.65
N GLY A 11 -10.76 2.08 20.31
CA GLY A 11 -9.39 1.77 19.92
C GLY A 11 -9.29 0.88 18.67
N GLU A 12 -10.25 -0.03 18.50
CA GLU A 12 -10.29 -1.01 17.41
C GLU A 12 -10.52 -0.32 16.05
N TRP A 13 -11.45 0.66 15.99
CA TRP A 13 -11.70 1.44 14.78
C TRP A 13 -10.50 2.30 14.38
N LEU A 14 -9.81 2.90 15.35
CA LEU A 14 -8.59 3.67 15.09
C LEU A 14 -7.46 2.78 14.58
N PHE A 15 -7.33 1.57 15.13
CA PHE A 15 -6.36 0.60 14.66
C PHE A 15 -6.64 0.14 13.22
N ILE A 16 -7.89 -0.19 12.90
CA ILE A 16 -8.32 -0.57 11.55
C ILE A 16 -8.10 0.60 10.57
N ALA A 17 -8.53 1.81 10.92
CA ALA A 17 -8.32 2.99 10.08
C ALA A 17 -6.83 3.27 9.85
N GLY A 18 -6.00 3.09 10.88
CA GLY A 18 -4.55 3.19 10.78
C GLY A 18 -3.95 2.18 9.79
N LEU A 19 -4.37 0.91 9.86
CA LEU A 19 -3.91 -0.12 8.93
C LEU A 19 -4.30 0.18 7.48
N ILE A 20 -5.53 0.65 7.25
CA ILE A 20 -6.03 1.02 5.91
C ILE A 20 -5.17 2.13 5.28
N LEU A 21 -4.57 3.01 6.08
CA LEU A 21 -3.67 4.05 5.60
C LEU A 21 -2.20 3.61 5.52
N LEU A 22 -1.74 2.80 6.47
CA LEU A 22 -0.35 2.34 6.51
C LEU A 22 -0.02 1.36 5.37
N ILE A 23 -0.93 0.45 5.04
CA ILE A 23 -0.74 -0.54 3.97
C ILE A 23 -0.43 0.13 2.61
N PRO A 24 -1.25 1.08 2.10
CA PRO A 24 -0.95 1.76 0.84
C PRO A 24 0.32 2.60 0.93
N LEU A 25 0.62 3.24 2.06
CA LEU A 25 1.88 3.99 2.24
C LEU A 25 3.10 3.08 2.08
N ILE A 26 3.10 1.90 2.70
CA ILE A 26 4.19 0.93 2.59
C ILE A 26 4.33 0.46 1.13
N ALA A 27 3.21 0.18 0.46
CA ALA A 27 3.21 -0.20 -0.95
C ALA A 27 3.77 0.91 -1.85
N LEU A 28 3.37 2.17 -1.64
CA LEU A 28 3.91 3.33 -2.35
C LEU A 28 5.41 3.47 -2.15
N ILE A 29 5.90 3.36 -0.92
CA ILE A 29 7.34 3.44 -0.63
C ILE A 29 8.10 2.33 -1.38
N ASP A 30 7.57 1.11 -1.38
CA ASP A 30 8.16 -0.02 -2.11
C ASP A 30 8.17 0.22 -3.64
N ILE A 31 7.07 0.75 -4.21
CA ILE A 31 6.98 1.10 -5.64
C ILE A 31 7.99 2.19 -6.00
N LEU A 32 8.02 3.28 -5.23
CA LEU A 32 8.90 4.41 -5.53
C LEU A 32 10.38 4.03 -5.45
N LYS A 33 10.76 3.23 -4.45
CA LYS A 33 12.14 2.74 -4.26
C LYS A 33 12.55 1.64 -5.25
N SER A 34 11.61 0.89 -5.80
CA SER A 34 11.93 -0.22 -6.69
C SER A 34 12.30 0.26 -8.09
N ASP A 35 13.25 -0.43 -8.73
CA ASP A 35 13.55 -0.22 -10.15
C ASP A 35 12.61 -1.09 -10.99
N PHE A 36 11.78 -0.46 -11.82
CA PHE A 36 10.88 -1.16 -12.73
C PHE A 36 11.52 -1.27 -14.11
N LYS A 37 11.18 -2.32 -14.85
CA LYS A 37 11.62 -2.47 -16.25
C LYS A 37 11.15 -1.31 -17.14
N ASP A 38 9.98 -0.77 -16.81
CA ASP A 38 9.33 0.31 -17.53
C ASP A 38 8.80 1.37 -16.56
N SER A 39 9.05 2.65 -16.88
CA SER A 39 8.64 3.79 -16.03
C SER A 39 7.13 3.99 -16.00
N THR A 40 6.41 3.62 -17.06
CA THR A 40 4.95 3.66 -17.13
C THR A 40 4.36 2.65 -16.16
N ASN A 41 4.92 1.43 -16.09
CA ASN A 41 4.48 0.42 -15.13
C ASN A 41 4.62 0.91 -13.68
N LYS A 42 5.71 1.61 -13.35
CA LYS A 42 5.86 2.25 -12.02
C LYS A 42 4.70 3.22 -11.75
N LEU A 43 4.40 4.12 -12.70
CA LEU A 43 3.33 5.11 -12.56
C LEU A 43 1.94 4.46 -12.45
N VAL A 44 1.67 3.41 -13.22
CA VAL A 44 0.42 2.65 -13.16
C VAL A 44 0.22 2.07 -11.75
N TRP A 45 1.26 1.47 -11.16
CA TRP A 45 1.15 0.94 -9.81
C TRP A 45 0.96 2.02 -8.74
N VAL A 46 1.61 3.17 -8.88
CA VAL A 46 1.36 4.33 -8.00
C VAL A 46 -0.12 4.75 -8.10
N LEU A 47 -0.66 4.89 -9.31
CA LEU A 47 -2.04 5.32 -9.51
C LEU A 47 -3.04 4.29 -8.96
N VAL A 48 -2.81 3.00 -9.21
CA VAL A 48 -3.64 1.91 -8.70
C VAL A 48 -3.67 1.89 -7.17
N VAL A 49 -2.52 2.07 -6.50
CA VAL A 49 -2.46 2.09 -5.03
C VAL A 49 -3.16 3.32 -4.45
N ILE A 50 -3.08 4.48 -5.10
CA ILE A 50 -3.75 5.71 -4.65
C ILE A 50 -5.26 5.63 -4.85
N MET A 51 -5.73 5.15 -6.01
CA MET A 51 -7.17 5.04 -6.31
C MET A 51 -7.84 3.90 -5.55
N LEU A 52 -7.11 2.83 -5.25
CA LEU A 52 -7.60 1.65 -4.56
C LEU A 52 -6.73 1.37 -3.32
N PRO A 53 -6.84 2.13 -2.23
CA PRO A 53 -5.94 2.00 -1.06
C PRO A 53 -6.01 0.63 -0.36
N LEU A 54 -7.12 -0.11 -0.55
CA LEU A 54 -7.28 -1.48 -0.03
C LEU A 54 -6.82 -2.54 -1.03
N LEU A 55 -7.34 -2.48 -2.27
CA LEU A 55 -7.10 -3.52 -3.27
C LEU A 55 -5.79 -3.30 -4.05
N GLY A 56 -5.39 -2.06 -4.26
CA GLY A 56 -4.19 -1.69 -5.00
C GLY A 56 -2.90 -2.27 -4.41
N PRO A 57 -2.64 -2.17 -3.09
CA PRO A 57 -1.49 -2.81 -2.45
C PRO A 57 -1.47 -4.33 -2.62
N VAL A 58 -2.65 -4.97 -2.56
CA VAL A 58 -2.81 -6.41 -2.76
C VAL A 58 -2.43 -6.77 -4.19
N LEU A 59 -3.02 -6.10 -5.17
CA LEU A 59 -2.70 -6.29 -6.60
C LEU A 59 -1.22 -6.03 -6.88
N TYR A 60 -0.65 -4.97 -6.28
CA TYR A 60 0.75 -4.64 -6.43
C TYR A 60 1.67 -5.75 -5.91
N TYR A 61 1.35 -6.31 -4.75
CA TYR A 61 2.15 -7.39 -4.16
C TYR A 61 2.17 -8.63 -5.04
N PHE A 62 1.02 -9.04 -5.57
CA PHE A 62 0.89 -10.26 -6.37
C PHE A 62 1.35 -10.09 -7.83
N LEU A 63 1.00 -8.97 -8.47
CA LEU A 63 1.20 -8.76 -9.92
C LEU A 63 2.27 -7.71 -10.22
N GLY A 64 2.40 -6.68 -9.37
CA GLY A 64 3.30 -5.56 -9.63
C GLY A 64 4.77 -5.86 -9.33
N ARG A 65 5.04 -6.68 -8.31
CA ARG A 65 6.41 -7.07 -7.95
C ARG A 65 7.15 -7.84 -9.04
N SER A 66 6.46 -8.65 -9.85
CA SER A 66 7.09 -9.41 -10.94
C SER A 66 7.55 -8.52 -12.10
N GLN A 67 7.04 -7.29 -12.19
CA GLN A 67 7.38 -6.31 -13.21
C GLN A 67 8.64 -5.50 -12.87
N LYS A 68 9.20 -5.70 -11.68
CA LYS A 68 10.47 -5.09 -11.26
C LYS A 68 11.61 -5.61 -12.13
N ARG A 69 12.66 -4.80 -12.29
CA ARG A 69 13.83 -5.19 -13.08
C ARG A 69 14.53 -6.35 -12.37
N SER A 70 14.59 -7.51 -13.03
CA SER A 70 15.44 -8.63 -12.62
C SER A 70 16.87 -8.23 -12.91
N SER A 71 17.70 -8.08 -11.88
CA SER A 71 19.13 -7.74 -12.01
C SER A 71 19.99 -8.91 -12.50
N LEU A 72 19.40 -10.05 -12.84
CA LEU A 72 20.11 -11.18 -13.44
C LEU A 72 19.97 -11.07 -14.95
N TYR A 73 21.13 -11.05 -15.64
CA TYR A 73 21.40 -10.81 -17.07
C TYR A 73 21.64 -9.35 -17.46
#